data_AF-B9KYC6-F1
#
_entry.id   AF-B9KYC6-F1
#
_cell.length_a   1.000
_cell.length_b   1.000
_cell.length_c   1.000
_cell.angle_alpha   90.00
_cell.angle_beta   90.00
_cell.angle_gamma   90.00
#
_symmetry.space_group_name_H-M   'P 1'
#
loop_
_entity.id
_entity.type
_entity.pdbx_description
1 polymer ?
#
loop_
_entity_poly.entity_id
_entity_poly.type
_entity_poly.pdbx_seq_one_letter_code
_entity_poly.pdbx_strand_id
1 'polypeptide(L)'
;MTPAVVTAEQWQQIHQTLIWFWAFLGCIVVFAANMLVAYAIIPSLVSTRDLPAKVAAIRPVLFALAAIFLIAAVFAFVNVVNGIQVLYEIWPQRWI
;
A
#
# COMPACT_ATOMS: atom_id res chain seq x y z
N MET A 1 7.25 22.67 -24.35
CA MET A 1 6.71 21.99 -23.16
C MET A 1 5.94 23.00 -22.32
N THR A 2 4.66 23.20 -22.62
CA THR A 2 3.77 24.06 -21.83
C THR A 2 2.59 23.20 -21.39
N PRO A 3 2.29 23.10 -20.08
CA PRO A 3 1.13 22.35 -19.61
C PRO A 3 -0.16 22.99 -20.14
N ALA A 4 -1.18 22.17 -20.35
CA ALA A 4 -2.53 22.70 -20.50
C ALA A 4 -2.94 23.45 -19.22
N VAL A 5 -3.86 24.41 -19.34
CA VAL A 5 -4.41 25.10 -18.16
C VAL A 5 -5.09 24.07 -17.27
N VAL A 6 -4.56 23.89 -16.05
CA VAL A 6 -5.07 22.90 -15.09
C VAL A 6 -6.40 23.39 -14.54
N THR A 7 -7.45 22.60 -14.72
CA THR A 7 -8.79 22.93 -14.20
C THR A 7 -8.94 22.54 -12.73
N ALA A 8 -9.94 23.09 -12.05
CA ALA A 8 -10.25 22.71 -10.67
C ALA A 8 -10.60 21.21 -10.54
N GLU A 9 -11.23 20.63 -11.56
CA GLU A 9 -11.56 19.20 -11.61
C GLU A 9 -10.30 18.33 -11.68
N GLN A 10 -9.34 18.72 -12.53
CA GLN A 10 -8.05 18.01 -12.63
C GLN A 10 -7.28 18.07 -11.30
N TRP A 11 -7.31 19.21 -10.60
CA TRP A 11 -6.72 19.32 -9.26
C TRP A 11 -7.38 18.38 -8.24
N GLN A 12 -8.70 18.26 -8.27
CA GLN A 12 -9.43 17.32 -7.41
C GLN A 12 -9.03 15.87 -7.71
N GLN A 13 -8.91 15.50 -8.98
CA GLN A 13 -8.49 14.15 -9.37
C GLN A 13 -7.04 13.84 -8.97
N ILE A 14 -6.13 14.80 -9.09
CA ILE A 14 -4.75 14.69 -8.59
C ILE A 14 -4.75 14.47 -7.06
N HIS A 15 -5.53 15.27 -6.33
CA HIS A 15 -5.64 15.14 -4.88
C HIS A 15 -6.16 13.76 -4.47
N GLN A 16 -7.21 13.27 -5.15
CA GLN A 16 -7.75 11.94 -4.91
C GLN A 16 -6.73 10.83 -5.21
N THR A 17 -5.98 10.98 -6.30
CA THR A 17 -4.91 10.04 -6.67
C THR A 17 -3.81 10.00 -5.62
N LEU A 18 -3.44 11.16 -5.06
CA LEU A 18 -2.45 11.26 -3.98
C LEU A 18 -2.94 10.57 -2.70
N ILE A 19 -4.22 10.71 -2.34
CA ILE A 19 -4.80 9.99 -1.20
C ILE A 19 -4.67 8.48 -1.41
N TRP A 20 -5.02 7.98 -2.59
CA TRP A 20 -4.89 6.55 -2.91
C TRP A 20 -3.43 6.07 -2.88
N PHE A 21 -2.49 6.92 -3.30
CA PHE A 21 -1.06 6.61 -3.21
C PHE A 21 -0.60 6.46 -1.76
N TRP A 22 -0.99 7.37 -0.87
CA TRP A 22 -0.70 7.25 0.56
C TRP A 22 -1.40 6.04 1.20
N ALA A 23 -2.64 5.75 0.81
CA ALA A 23 -3.36 4.57 1.28
C ALA A 23 -2.64 3.28 0.85
N PHE A 24 -2.16 3.21 -0.39
CA PHE A 24 -1.35 2.10 -0.88
C PHE A 24 -0.08 1.92 -0.05
N LEU A 25 0.68 3.00 0.16
CA LEU A 25 1.91 2.96 0.96
C LEU A 25 1.63 2.47 2.39
N GLY A 26 0.61 3.03 3.04
CA GLY A 26 0.21 2.62 4.39
C GLY A 26 -0.16 1.14 4.45
N CYS A 27 -0.96 0.64 3.50
CA CYS A 27 -1.35 -0.77 3.46
C CYS A 27 -0.15 -1.70 3.26
N ILE A 28 0.80 -1.35 2.38
CA ILE A 28 2.00 -2.16 2.13
C ILE A 28 2.91 -2.20 3.35
N VAL A 29 3.08 -1.09 4.06
CA VAL A 29 3.88 -1.05 5.29
C VAL A 29 3.25 -1.95 6.36
N VAL A 30 1.94 -1.87 6.56
CA VAL A 30 1.24 -2.72 7.55
C VAL A 30 1.27 -4.20 7.15
N PHE A 31 1.08 -4.50 5.86
CA PHE A 31 1.26 -5.85 5.32
C PHE A 31 2.65 -6.41 5.62
N ALA A 32 3.70 -5.66 5.27
CA ALA A 32 5.08 -6.07 5.46
C ALA A 32 5.42 -6.25 6.95
N ALA A 33 4.95 -5.35 7.81
CA ALA A 33 5.13 -5.47 9.25
C ALA A 33 4.47 -6.74 9.81
N ASN A 34 3.22 -7.04 9.41
CA ASN A 34 2.54 -8.26 9.84
C ASN A 34 3.23 -9.52 9.34
N MET A 35 3.68 -9.55 8.09
CA MET A 35 4.46 -10.65 7.53
C MET A 35 5.77 -10.86 8.27
N LEU A 36 6.53 -9.79 8.52
CA LEU A 36 7.79 -9.86 9.27
C LEU A 36 7.57 -10.43 10.67
N VAL A 37 6.54 -9.95 11.39
CA VAL A 37 6.24 -10.41 12.74
C VAL A 37 5.83 -11.89 12.73
N ALA A 38 4.91 -12.29 11.85
CA ALA A 38 4.37 -13.65 11.80
C ALA A 38 5.36 -14.70 11.27
N TYR A 39 6.19 -14.30 10.30
CA TYR A 39 7.09 -15.21 9.58
C TYR A 39 8.48 -15.29 10.22
N ALA A 40 9.05 -14.16 10.67
CA ALA A 40 10.43 -14.12 11.15
C ALA A 40 10.52 -13.91 12.67
N ILE A 41 9.87 -12.87 13.21
CA ILE A 41 10.09 -12.44 14.61
C ILE A 41 9.52 -13.46 15.60
N ILE A 42 8.24 -13.83 15.49
CA ILE A 42 7.61 -14.78 16.43
C ILE A 42 8.34 -16.13 16.42
N PRO A 43 8.61 -16.77 15.25
CA PRO A 43 9.34 -18.03 15.23
C PRO A 43 10.75 -17.93 15.83
N SER A 44 11.47 -16.83 15.55
CA SER A 44 12.80 -16.60 16.12
C SER A 44 12.76 -16.54 17.65
N LEU A 45 11.86 -15.74 18.22
CA LEU A 45 11.74 -15.57 19.68
C LEU A 45 11.21 -16.83 20.39
N VAL A 46 10.37 -17.62 19.73
CA VAL A 46 9.92 -18.91 20.27
C VAL A 46 11.08 -19.92 20.27
N SER A 47 11.92 -19.93 19.23
CA SER A 47 13.09 -20.80 19.14
C SER A 47 14.14 -20.49 20.22
N THR A 48 14.35 -19.21 20.56
CA THR A 48 15.29 -18.78 21.61
C THR A 48 14.71 -18.89 23.02
N ARG A 49 13.43 -19.28 23.15
CA ARG A 49 12.66 -19.32 24.41
C ARG A 49 12.45 -17.96 25.07
N ASP A 50 12.62 -16.87 24.33
CA ASP A 50 12.29 -15.51 24.78
C ASP A 50 10.77 -15.28 24.83
N LEU A 51 10.00 -16.05 24.04
CA LEU A 51 8.54 -16.08 24.08
C LEU A 51 7.99 -17.49 24.33
N PRO A 52 6.89 -17.63 25.08
CA PRO A 52 6.23 -18.91 25.26
C PRO A 52 5.62 -19.42 23.95
N ALA A 53 5.68 -20.73 23.71
CA ALA A 53 5.18 -21.36 22.49
C ALA A 53 3.71 -21.07 22.18
N LYS A 54 2.90 -20.72 23.20
CA LYS A 54 1.50 -20.30 23.04
C LYS A 54 1.36 -19.05 22.15
N VAL A 55 2.36 -18.17 22.11
CA VAL A 55 2.34 -16.97 21.26
C VAL A 55 2.36 -17.34 19.78
N ALA A 56 2.90 -18.50 19.40
CA ALA A 56 2.86 -18.96 18.01
C ALA A 56 1.42 -19.13 17.47
N ALA A 57 0.41 -19.28 18.35
CA ALA A 57 -0.99 -19.38 17.96
C ALA A 57 -1.56 -18.07 17.37
N ILE A 58 -0.92 -16.91 17.57
CA ILE A 58 -1.37 -15.64 16.98
C ILE A 58 -0.98 -15.50 15.50
N ARG A 59 -0.03 -16.31 15.01
CA ARG A 59 0.51 -16.22 13.65
C ARG A 59 -0.55 -16.32 12.56
N PRO A 60 -1.54 -17.25 12.61
CA PRO A 60 -2.62 -17.30 11.61
C PRO A 60 -3.43 -16.00 11.55
N VAL A 61 -3.67 -15.35 12.69
CA VAL A 61 -4.38 -14.06 12.75
C VAL A 61 -3.56 -12.96 12.07
N LEU A 62 -2.25 -12.91 12.33
CA LEU A 62 -1.35 -11.95 11.68
C LEU A 62 -1.26 -12.19 10.16
N PHE A 63 -1.27 -13.44 9.70
CA PHE A 63 -1.33 -13.76 8.27
C PHE A 63 -2.66 -13.37 7.64
N ALA A 64 -3.78 -13.58 8.33
CA ALA A 64 -5.09 -13.12 7.86
C ALA A 64 -5.13 -11.59 7.76
N LEU A 65 -4.60 -10.88 8.75
CA LEU A 65 -4.50 -9.42 8.72
C LEU A 65 -3.59 -8.94 7.58
N ALA A 66 -2.43 -9.59 7.37
CA ALA A 66 -1.56 -9.32 6.24
C ALA A 66 -2.30 -9.50 4.91
N ALA A 67 -3.05 -10.60 4.73
CA ALA A 67 -3.82 -10.83 3.50
C ALA A 67 -4.86 -9.72 3.24
N ILE A 68 -5.56 -9.26 4.28
CA ILE A 68 -6.51 -8.14 4.18
C ILE A 68 -5.81 -6.86 3.71
N PHE A 69 -4.67 -6.52 4.32
CA PHE A 69 -3.90 -5.34 3.92
C PHE A 69 -3.29 -5.47 2.52
N LEU A 70 -2.95 -6.68 2.09
CA LEU A 70 -2.50 -6.93 0.72
C LEU A 70 -3.62 -6.66 -0.30
N ILE A 71 -4.83 -7.14 -0.02
CA ILE A 71 -6.01 -6.88 -0.87
C ILE A 71 -6.30 -5.38 -0.92
N ALA A 72 -6.28 -4.70 0.23
CA ALA A 72 -6.46 -3.26 0.30
C ALA A 72 -5.38 -2.48 -0.47
N ALA A 73 -4.12 -2.93 -0.40
CA ALA A 73 -3.03 -2.36 -1.18
C ALA A 73 -3.25 -2.53 -2.69
N VAL A 74 -3.65 -3.72 -3.15
CA VAL A 74 -3.96 -3.95 -4.58
C VAL A 74 -5.10 -3.03 -5.03
N PHE A 75 -6.16 -2.90 -4.22
CA PHE A 75 -7.26 -1.98 -4.51
C PHE A 75 -6.80 -0.53 -4.61
N ALA A 76 -6.01 -0.04 -3.65
CA ALA A 76 -5.46 1.31 -3.67
C ALA A 76 -4.54 1.52 -4.89
N PHE A 77 -3.71 0.53 -5.24
CA PHE A 77 -2.82 0.58 -6.40
C PHE A 77 -3.58 0.72 -7.72
N VAL A 78 -4.66 -0.04 -7.91
CA VAL A 78 -5.53 0.09 -9.09
C VAL A 78 -6.10 1.51 -9.19
N ASN A 79 -6.54 2.09 -8.09
CA ASN A 79 -7.04 3.47 -8.06
C ASN A 79 -5.94 4.50 -8.42
N VAL A 80 -4.70 4.28 -7.98
CA VAL A 80 -3.55 5.13 -8.39
C VAL A 80 -3.31 5.04 -9.89
N VAL A 81 -3.27 3.83 -10.46
CA VAL A 81 -3.05 3.63 -11.91
C VAL A 81 -4.13 4.31 -12.75
N ASN A 82 -5.38 4.22 -12.30
CA ASN A 82 -6.50 4.92 -12.95
C ASN A 82 -6.38 6.44 -12.81
N GLY A 83 -5.96 6.94 -11.64
CA GLY A 83 -5.79 8.36 -11.36
C GLY A 83 -4.64 9.03 -12.13
N ILE A 84 -3.60 8.28 -12.48
CA ILE A 84 -2.46 8.77 -13.29
C ILE A 84 -2.90 9.24 -14.68
N GLN A 85 -4.04 8.77 -15.19
CA GLN A 85 -4.53 9.17 -16.52
C GLN A 85 -4.69 10.68 -16.69
N VAL A 86 -5.03 11.38 -15.61
CA VAL A 86 -5.16 12.85 -15.57
C VAL A 86 -3.86 13.55 -15.92
N LEU A 87 -2.72 12.97 -15.57
CA LEU A 87 -1.41 13.54 -15.93
C LEU A 87 -1.17 13.52 -17.44
N TYR A 88 -1.71 12.52 -18.15
CA TYR A 88 -1.63 12.47 -19.61
C TYR A 88 -2.52 13.51 -20.30
N GLU A 89 -3.61 13.93 -19.64
CA GLU A 89 -4.46 15.02 -20.14
C GLU A 89 -3.78 16.38 -19.99
N ILE A 90 -3.07 16.60 -18.87
CA ILE A 90 -2.37 17.87 -18.59
C ILE A 90 -1.09 18.01 -19.42
N TRP A 91 -0.39 16.88 -19.64
CA TRP A 91 0.88 16.82 -20.37
C TRP A 91 0.80 15.84 -21.56
N PRO A 92 0.17 16.25 -22.67
CA PRO A 92 0.00 15.39 -23.84
C PRO A 92 1.32 15.09 -24.57
N GLN A 93 2.32 15.98 -24.49
CA GLN A 93 3.66 15.73 -25.03
C GLN A 93 4.51 14.99 -24.00
N ARG A 94 4.90 13.77 -24.33
CA ARG A 94 5.73 12.88 -23.50
C ARG A 94 7.20 13.33 -23.56
N TRP A 95 7.92 13.10 -22.47
CA TRP A 95 9.38 13.24 -22.38
C TRP A 95 10.13 11.95 -22.77
N ILE A 96 9.38 10.91 -23.18
CA ILE A 96 9.82 9.65 -23.80
C ILE A 96 8.98 9.44 -25.07
#